data_AF-A0A3G2TAG8-F1
#
_entry.id   AF-A0A3G2TAG8-F1
#
_cell.length_a   1.000
_cell.length_b   1.000
_cell.length_c   1.000
_cell.angle_alpha   90.00
_cell.angle_beta   90.00
_cell.angle_gamma   90.00
#
_symmetry.space_group_name_H-M   'P 1'
#
loop_
_entity.id
_entity.type
_entity.pdbx_description
1 polymer ?
#
loop_
_entity_poly.entity_id
_entity_poly.type
_entity_poly.pdbx_seq_one_letter_code
_entity_poly.pdbx_strand_id
1 'polypeptide(L)'
;MISKSLLYVLSIIGFTACQNQNSLVQQIDSGVHQHTPAIPDMSAGLPPEPEATRKTEKGKKEQNIIYLKEGETKFLKEQQMNITFKGITEDSRCPQGVNCVWAGTALAQIVVMGVYTRPYTILLSTLADTKKGYNTSRNFNGYEFSLAEVNPQPTTNKDYKDHKGNYRIGLNITRKSAGSDHQTTKR
;
A
#
# COMPACT_ATOMS: atom_id res chain seq x y z
N MET A 1 -46.28 -31.18 -3.79
CA MET A 1 -46.80 -29.84 -3.43
C MET A 1 -46.34 -28.87 -4.48
N ILE A 2 -47.30 -28.38 -5.26
CA ILE A 2 -47.15 -27.53 -6.44
C ILE A 2 -47.29 -26.07 -5.99
N SER A 3 -46.75 -25.15 -6.81
CA SER A 3 -47.11 -23.72 -6.86
C SER A 3 -46.30 -22.83 -5.89
N LYS A 4 -45.77 -21.65 -6.27
CA LYS A 4 -46.07 -20.77 -7.40
C LYS A 4 -44.89 -19.81 -7.62
N SER A 5 -44.62 -19.54 -8.89
CA SER A 5 -43.89 -18.36 -9.36
C SER A 5 -44.49 -17.07 -8.80
N LEU A 6 -43.63 -16.08 -8.51
CA LEU A 6 -43.98 -14.68 -8.67
C LEU A 6 -42.76 -13.90 -9.18
N LEU A 7 -42.83 -13.58 -10.47
CA LEU A 7 -42.10 -12.49 -11.11
C LEU A 7 -42.41 -11.17 -10.40
N TYR A 8 -41.46 -10.27 -10.17
CA TYR A 8 -41.75 -8.83 -10.18
C TYR A 8 -40.51 -7.98 -10.51
N VAL A 9 -40.51 -7.53 -11.78
CA VAL A 9 -40.22 -6.17 -12.29
C VAL A 9 -38.82 -5.56 -12.08
N LEU A 10 -38.07 -5.55 -13.19
CA LEU A 10 -37.02 -4.58 -13.50
C LEU A 10 -37.60 -3.15 -13.50
N SER A 11 -36.99 -2.25 -12.73
CA SER A 11 -37.17 -0.81 -12.91
C SER A 11 -35.87 -0.21 -13.43
N ILE A 12 -35.86 0.12 -14.72
CA ILE A 12 -34.82 0.87 -15.41
C ILE A 12 -35.18 2.34 -15.23
N ILE A 13 -34.38 3.10 -14.47
CA ILE A 13 -34.46 4.57 -14.47
C ILE A 13 -33.20 5.08 -15.13
N GLY A 14 -33.44 5.77 -16.25
CA GLY A 14 -32.44 6.21 -17.21
C GLY A 14 -31.60 7.40 -16.79
N PHE A 15 -30.61 7.61 -17.64
CA PHE A 15 -29.60 8.63 -17.70
C PHE A 15 -30.11 10.05 -17.42
N THR A 16 -29.33 10.82 -16.66
CA THR A 16 -29.26 12.27 -16.83
C THR A 16 -27.80 12.65 -16.99
N ALA A 17 -27.42 12.94 -18.23
CA ALA A 17 -26.13 13.55 -18.56
C ALA A 17 -26.24 15.06 -18.27
N CYS A 18 -25.44 15.57 -17.34
CA CYS A 18 -25.18 17.01 -17.24
C CYS A 18 -24.13 17.38 -18.29
N GLN A 19 -24.58 18.01 -19.38
CA GLN A 19 -23.73 18.87 -20.19
C GLN A 19 -23.64 20.23 -19.49
N ASN A 20 -22.42 20.71 -19.20
CA ASN A 20 -22.18 22.11 -18.88
C ASN A 20 -21.23 22.68 -19.94
N GLN A 21 -21.75 23.62 -20.72
CA GLN A 21 -21.05 24.40 -21.72
C GLN A 21 -20.71 25.77 -21.12
N ASN A 22 -19.44 26.19 -21.22
CA ASN A 22 -19.01 27.55 -21.58
C ASN A 22 -17.49 27.61 -21.44
N SER A 23 -16.76 27.70 -22.56
CA SER A 23 -16.42 28.92 -23.29
C SER A 23 -15.43 29.81 -22.52
N LEU A 24 -14.20 29.88 -23.01
CA LEU A 24 -13.61 31.16 -23.42
C LEU A 24 -12.37 30.91 -24.29
N VAL A 25 -12.48 31.44 -25.51
CA VAL A 25 -11.41 31.67 -26.48
C VAL A 25 -10.59 32.87 -26.01
N GLN A 26 -9.26 32.79 -26.06
CA GLN A 26 -8.35 33.90 -26.37
C GLN A 26 -6.94 33.31 -26.56
N GLN A 27 -6.35 33.23 -27.75
CA GLN A 27 -5.82 34.26 -28.66
C GLN A 27 -4.30 34.48 -28.46
N ILE A 28 -3.51 33.92 -29.39
CA ILE A 28 -2.30 34.42 -30.09
C ILE A 28 -1.32 35.32 -29.30
N ASP A 29 -0.04 34.92 -29.19
CA ASP A 29 1.08 35.74 -29.71
C ASP A 29 2.40 34.94 -29.83
N SER A 30 3.16 35.27 -30.87
CA SER A 30 4.47 34.75 -31.22
C SER A 30 5.57 35.48 -30.46
N GLY A 31 6.60 34.79 -30.01
CA GLY A 31 7.74 35.41 -29.31
C GLY A 31 9.00 34.57 -29.39
N VAL A 32 9.73 34.76 -30.48
CA VAL A 32 11.12 34.31 -30.69
C VAL A 32 12.02 35.02 -29.68
N HIS A 33 12.87 34.28 -28.96
CA HIS A 33 14.21 34.75 -28.64
C HIS A 33 15.16 33.59 -28.32
N GLN A 34 16.04 33.31 -29.29
CA GLN A 34 17.33 32.66 -29.06
C GLN A 34 18.22 33.62 -28.26
N HIS A 35 18.95 33.10 -27.28
CA HIS A 35 20.25 33.64 -26.85
C HIS A 35 21.05 32.53 -26.15
N THR A 36 22.02 31.98 -26.88
CA THR A 36 23.28 31.50 -26.32
C THR A 36 24.13 32.75 -26.02
N PRO A 37 24.91 32.79 -24.93
CA PRO A 37 26.35 32.83 -25.15
C PRO A 37 27.21 32.09 -24.11
N ALA A 38 28.29 31.54 -24.66
CA ALA A 38 29.68 31.55 -24.18
C ALA A 38 30.02 31.15 -22.73
N ILE A 39 30.78 30.07 -22.67
CA ILE A 39 31.71 29.69 -21.60
C ILE A 39 32.91 30.64 -21.62
N PRO A 40 33.41 31.08 -20.44
CA PRO A 40 34.83 31.39 -20.28
C PRO A 40 35.55 30.43 -19.33
N ASP A 41 36.78 30.21 -19.75
CA ASP A 41 37.89 29.37 -19.28
C ASP A 41 38.37 29.67 -17.84
N MET A 42 38.58 28.59 -17.09
CA MET A 42 39.53 28.26 -16.01
C MET A 42 40.36 29.35 -15.29
N SER A 43 40.47 29.23 -13.96
CA SER A 43 41.78 29.30 -13.27
C SER A 43 41.76 28.79 -11.81
N ALA A 44 42.74 27.92 -11.54
CA ALA A 44 43.38 27.46 -10.30
C ALA A 44 42.80 27.75 -8.89
N GLY A 45 42.51 26.66 -8.17
CA GLY A 45 43.32 26.20 -7.03
C GLY A 45 43.21 26.93 -5.68
N LEU A 46 42.36 26.41 -4.79
CA LEU A 46 42.50 26.54 -3.32
C LEU A 46 42.47 25.14 -2.66
N PRO A 47 43.27 24.88 -1.61
CA PRO A 47 43.34 23.59 -0.94
C PRO A 47 42.06 23.26 -0.15
N PRO A 48 41.73 21.96 0.05
CA PRO A 48 40.56 21.55 0.80
C PRO A 48 40.73 21.85 2.30
N GLU A 49 39.85 22.66 2.86
CA GLU A 49 39.62 22.68 4.31
C GLU A 49 39.17 21.27 4.74
N PRO A 50 39.64 20.75 5.89
CA PRO A 50 39.15 19.49 6.41
C PRO A 50 37.72 19.71 6.90
N GLU A 51 36.77 19.49 6.00
CA GLU A 51 35.35 19.43 6.29
C GLU A 51 35.13 18.28 7.27
N ALA A 52 35.15 18.63 8.55
CA ALA A 52 34.82 17.75 9.67
C ALA A 52 33.41 17.24 9.41
N THR A 53 33.35 16.05 8.81
CA THR A 53 32.12 15.35 8.48
C THR A 53 31.47 14.95 9.80
N ARG A 54 30.69 15.88 10.38
CA ARG A 54 29.72 15.58 11.42
C ARG A 54 28.71 14.64 10.77
N LYS A 55 28.98 13.34 10.88
CA LYS A 55 27.99 12.30 10.63
C LYS A 55 26.78 12.64 11.47
N THR A 56 25.78 13.18 10.81
CA THR A 56 24.44 13.26 11.37
C THR A 56 23.92 11.83 11.30
N GLU A 57 24.20 11.04 12.34
CA GLU A 57 23.44 9.84 12.62
C GLU A 57 22.02 10.26 12.99
N LYS A 58 21.20 10.49 11.96
CA LYS A 58 19.75 10.38 12.12
C LYS A 58 19.50 8.93 12.51
N GLY A 59 19.16 8.73 13.79
CA GLY A 59 18.76 7.45 14.34
C GLY A 59 17.72 6.79 13.43
N LYS A 60 18.20 5.81 12.65
CA LYS A 60 17.37 4.98 11.78
C LYS A 60 16.65 4.05 12.75
N LYS A 61 15.37 4.31 13.04
CA LYS A 61 14.49 3.25 13.54
C LYS A 61 14.53 2.16 12.47
N GLU A 62 15.26 1.09 12.73
CA GLU A 62 15.29 -0.05 11.82
C GLU A 62 13.88 -0.61 11.74
N GLN A 63 13.25 -0.42 10.58
CA GLN A 63 11.97 -1.02 10.28
C GLN A 63 12.24 -2.52 10.12
N ASN A 64 11.91 -3.30 11.14
CA ASN A 64 12.08 -4.76 11.11
C ASN A 64 10.99 -5.36 10.23
N ILE A 65 11.25 -5.40 8.93
CA ILE A 65 10.39 -6.05 7.95
C ILE A 65 10.76 -7.53 7.89
N ILE A 66 9.81 -8.38 8.26
CA ILE A 66 9.94 -9.82 8.06
C ILE A 66 9.33 -10.21 6.71
N TYR A 67 9.91 -11.20 6.05
CA TYR A 67 9.39 -11.69 4.78
C TYR A 67 8.90 -13.12 4.91
N LEU A 68 7.75 -13.43 4.32
CA LEU A 68 7.19 -14.78 4.27
C LEU A 68 6.75 -15.11 2.84
N LYS A 69 7.02 -16.33 2.41
CA LYS A 69 6.42 -16.94 1.22
C LYS A 69 5.03 -17.48 1.54
N GLU A 70 4.18 -17.61 0.53
CA GLU A 70 2.86 -18.20 0.69
C GLU A 70 2.97 -19.62 1.27
N GLY A 71 2.18 -19.89 2.31
CA GLY A 71 2.23 -21.12 3.09
C GLY A 71 3.33 -21.18 4.15
N GLU A 72 4.26 -20.21 4.20
CA GLU A 72 5.36 -20.21 5.16
C GLU A 72 4.88 -19.79 6.57
N THR A 73 5.39 -20.51 7.58
CA THR A 73 5.24 -20.16 9.00
C THR A 73 6.60 -19.78 9.60
N LYS A 74 6.64 -18.68 10.33
CA LYS A 74 7.82 -18.24 11.10
C LYS A 74 7.46 -18.02 12.56
N PHE A 75 8.29 -18.57 13.45
CA PHE A 75 8.28 -18.21 14.86
C PHE A 75 9.16 -16.99 15.10
N LEU A 76 8.56 -15.91 15.58
CA LEU A 76 9.28 -14.71 15.98
C LEU A 76 9.60 -14.78 17.47
N LYS A 77 10.88 -15.00 17.78
CA LYS A 77 11.34 -15.21 19.16
C LYS A 77 11.08 -14.00 20.05
N GLU A 78 11.33 -12.78 19.57
CA GLU A 78 11.16 -11.54 20.35
C GLU A 78 9.70 -11.27 20.69
N GLN A 79 8.79 -11.52 19.75
CA GLN A 79 7.37 -11.31 19.90
C GLN A 79 6.64 -12.53 20.49
N GLN A 80 7.36 -13.65 20.69
CA GLN A 80 6.84 -14.93 21.18
C GLN A 80 5.55 -15.36 20.45
N MET A 81 5.60 -15.38 19.11
CA MET A 81 4.45 -15.77 18.30
C MET A 81 4.83 -16.40 16.97
N ASN A 82 3.96 -17.26 16.47
CA ASN A 82 3.98 -17.78 15.12
C ASN A 82 3.17 -16.89 14.18
N ILE A 83 3.72 -16.65 13.00
CA ILE A 83 3.07 -15.96 11.89
C ILE A 83 3.08 -16.89 10.71
N THR A 84 1.91 -17.15 10.14
CA THR A 84 1.75 -17.92 8.91
C THR A 84 1.14 -17.05 7.85
N PHE A 85 1.83 -16.87 6.73
CA PHE A 85 1.24 -16.23 5.57
C PHE A 85 0.46 -17.28 4.79
N LYS A 86 -0.88 -17.20 4.78
CA LYS A 86 -1.72 -18.19 4.10
C LYS A 86 -1.78 -17.98 2.60
N GLY A 87 -1.69 -16.72 2.17
CA GLY A 87 -1.75 -16.33 0.76
C GLY A 87 -2.49 -15.02 0.58
N ILE A 88 -2.55 -14.58 -0.68
CA ILE A 88 -3.40 -13.46 -1.08
C ILE A 88 -4.79 -14.00 -1.40
N THR A 89 -5.85 -13.38 -0.87
CA THR A 89 -7.24 -13.78 -1.17
C THR A 89 -7.81 -13.01 -2.37
N GLU A 90 -7.30 -11.80 -2.60
CA GLU A 90 -7.68 -10.93 -3.70
C GLU A 90 -6.47 -10.11 -4.14
N ASP A 91 -6.21 -10.01 -5.44
CA ASP A 91 -5.19 -9.13 -6.00
C ASP A 91 -5.74 -8.41 -7.22
N SER A 92 -6.03 -7.12 -7.04
CA SER A 92 -6.52 -6.21 -8.07
C SER A 92 -5.54 -5.07 -8.33
N ARG A 93 -4.30 -5.16 -7.83
CA ARG A 93 -3.29 -4.10 -7.95
C ARG A 93 -3.05 -3.76 -9.41
N CYS A 94 -2.87 -2.47 -9.68
CA CYS A 94 -2.55 -1.98 -11.01
C CYS A 94 -1.31 -2.69 -11.57
N PRO A 95 -1.41 -3.34 -12.75
CA PRO A 95 -0.29 -4.04 -13.34
C PRO A 95 0.90 -3.13 -13.64
N GLN A 96 2.10 -3.70 -13.71
CA GLN A 96 3.28 -2.95 -14.12
C GLN A 96 3.15 -2.51 -15.59
N GLY A 97 3.55 -1.27 -15.86
CA GLY A 97 3.61 -0.72 -17.23
C GLY A 97 2.27 -0.25 -17.80
N VAL A 98 1.21 -0.15 -16.98
CA VAL A 98 -0.09 0.39 -17.42
C VAL A 98 -0.51 1.61 -16.59
N ASN A 99 -1.33 2.47 -17.19
CA ASN A 99 -1.92 3.62 -16.51
C ASN A 99 -3.33 3.27 -16.02
N CYS A 100 -3.46 2.91 -14.75
CA CYS A 100 -4.77 2.65 -14.16
C CYS A 100 -5.42 3.93 -13.65
N VAL A 101 -6.73 4.06 -13.85
CA VAL A 101 -7.55 5.11 -13.20
C VAL A 101 -7.64 4.87 -11.69
N TRP A 102 -7.58 3.60 -11.27
CA TRP A 102 -7.64 3.17 -9.87
C TRP A 102 -6.47 2.24 -9.55
N ALA A 103 -5.78 2.45 -8.43
CA ALA A 103 -4.58 1.69 -8.06
C ALA A 103 -4.84 0.21 -7.72
N GLY A 104 -6.09 -0.13 -7.35
CA GLY A 104 -6.45 -1.48 -6.90
C GLY A 104 -5.83 -1.86 -5.55
N THR A 105 -6.11 -3.06 -5.06
CA THR A 105 -5.59 -3.53 -3.76
C THR A 105 -5.29 -5.03 -3.78
N ALA A 106 -4.31 -5.45 -2.97
CA ALA A 106 -4.12 -6.85 -2.62
C ALA A 106 -4.51 -7.08 -1.16
N LEU A 107 -5.16 -8.21 -0.89
CA LEU A 107 -5.62 -8.61 0.44
C LEU A 107 -4.88 -9.87 0.89
N ALA A 108 -3.99 -9.73 1.86
CA ALA A 108 -3.21 -10.82 2.43
C ALA A 108 -3.91 -11.44 3.63
N GLN A 109 -4.03 -12.77 3.64
CA GLN A 109 -4.50 -13.55 4.77
C GLN A 109 -3.32 -14.08 5.59
N ILE A 110 -3.28 -13.69 6.86
CA ILE A 110 -2.20 -14.04 7.78
C ILE A 110 -2.82 -14.64 9.03
N VAL A 111 -2.27 -15.77 9.48
CA VAL A 111 -2.65 -16.39 10.75
C VAL A 111 -1.56 -16.09 11.77
N VAL A 112 -1.94 -15.46 12.86
CA VAL A 112 -1.07 -15.14 14.00
C VAL A 112 -1.47 -15.98 15.20
N MET A 113 -0.48 -16.47 15.95
CA MET A 113 -0.69 -17.30 17.14
C MET A 113 0.41 -17.03 18.15
N GLY A 114 0.05 -16.54 19.33
CA GLY A 114 0.97 -16.45 20.46
C GLY A 114 1.19 -17.82 21.11
N VAL A 115 2.22 -17.96 21.95
CA VAL A 115 2.56 -19.24 22.62
C VAL A 115 1.36 -19.86 23.35
N TYR A 116 0.48 -19.04 23.92
CA TYR A 116 -0.67 -19.47 24.73
C TYR A 116 -2.03 -19.05 24.15
N THR A 117 -2.09 -18.67 22.86
CA THR A 117 -3.33 -18.21 22.23
C THR A 117 -3.75 -19.12 21.09
N ARG A 118 -5.04 -19.09 20.75
CA ARG A 118 -5.56 -19.80 19.56
C ARG A 118 -5.16 -19.06 18.29
N PRO A 119 -5.03 -19.77 17.14
CA PRO A 119 -4.78 -19.11 15.87
C PRO A 119 -5.86 -18.07 15.57
N TYR A 120 -5.43 -16.86 15.22
CA TYR A 120 -6.27 -15.76 14.84
C TYR A 120 -5.93 -15.31 13.42
N THR A 121 -6.94 -15.16 12.58
CA THR A 121 -6.75 -14.72 11.19
C THR A 121 -6.90 -13.21 11.11
N ILE A 122 -5.89 -12.54 10.56
CA ILE A 122 -5.96 -11.13 10.18
C ILE A 122 -5.91 -11.01 8.66
N LEU A 123 -6.66 -10.03 8.16
CA LEU A 123 -6.63 -9.61 6.76
C LEU A 123 -5.97 -8.24 6.70
N LEU A 124 -4.91 -8.13 5.91
CA LEU A 124 -4.18 -6.87 5.66
C LEU A 124 -4.26 -6.54 4.19
N SER A 125 -4.61 -5.30 3.87
CA SER A 125 -4.69 -4.81 2.50
C SER A 125 -3.55 -3.86 2.16
N THR A 126 -3.19 -3.73 0.89
CA THR A 126 -2.22 -2.71 0.45
C THR A 126 -2.80 -1.30 0.49
N LEU A 127 -4.13 -1.15 0.35
CA LEU A 127 -4.86 0.11 0.52
C LEU A 127 -6.05 -0.08 1.46
N ALA A 128 -6.32 0.93 2.30
CA ALA A 128 -7.49 0.93 3.18
C ALA A 128 -8.77 1.23 2.39
N ASP A 129 -9.85 0.52 2.71
CA ASP A 129 -11.18 0.77 2.17
C ASP A 129 -12.21 0.41 3.26
N THR A 130 -12.78 1.44 3.89
CA THR A 130 -13.73 1.27 4.99
C THR A 130 -15.04 0.63 4.55
N LYS A 131 -15.43 0.79 3.28
CA LYS A 131 -16.66 0.19 2.73
C LYS A 131 -16.53 -1.31 2.56
N LYS A 132 -15.31 -1.78 2.28
CA LYS A 132 -14.97 -3.22 2.15
C LYS A 132 -14.40 -3.83 3.43
N GLY A 133 -14.18 -3.03 4.47
CA GLY A 133 -13.52 -3.48 5.70
C GLY A 133 -12.02 -3.78 5.53
N TYR A 134 -11.40 -3.24 4.49
CA TYR A 134 -9.98 -3.41 4.21
C TYR A 134 -9.15 -2.45 5.06
N ASN A 135 -8.16 -3.00 5.75
CA ASN A 135 -7.29 -2.28 6.65
C ASN A 135 -5.85 -2.59 6.30
N THR A 136 -5.01 -1.56 6.27
CA THR A 136 -3.58 -1.71 6.02
C THR A 136 -2.81 -2.23 7.24
N SER A 137 -3.40 -2.09 8.44
CA SER A 137 -2.85 -2.62 9.68
C SER A 137 -3.89 -3.30 10.57
N ARG A 138 -3.43 -4.23 11.41
CA ARG A 138 -4.23 -4.90 12.45
C ARG A 138 -3.39 -5.16 13.68
N ASN A 139 -4.03 -5.11 14.85
CA ASN A 139 -3.37 -5.36 16.13
C ASN A 139 -3.58 -6.80 16.60
N PHE A 140 -2.52 -7.39 17.15
CA PHE A 140 -2.58 -8.67 17.85
C PHE A 140 -1.51 -8.74 18.93
N ASN A 141 -1.91 -9.15 20.15
CA ASN A 141 -1.02 -9.37 21.28
C ASN A 141 -0.03 -8.20 21.59
N GLY A 142 -0.51 -6.95 21.49
CA GLY A 142 0.30 -5.76 21.77
C GLY A 142 1.21 -5.31 20.62
N TYR A 143 1.09 -5.91 19.44
CA TYR A 143 1.81 -5.53 18.23
C TYR A 143 0.85 -5.10 17.13
N GLU A 144 1.26 -4.13 16.32
CA GLU A 144 0.62 -3.74 15.07
C GLU A 144 1.34 -4.40 13.91
N PHE A 145 0.58 -5.09 13.07
CA PHE A 145 1.03 -5.72 11.84
C PHE A 145 0.58 -4.85 10.68
N SER A 146 1.50 -4.49 9.79
CA SER A 146 1.19 -3.76 8.55
C SER A 146 1.87 -4.42 7.37
N LEU A 147 1.19 -4.36 6.22
CA LEU A 147 1.69 -4.93 4.98
C LEU A 147 2.64 -3.91 4.33
N ALA A 148 3.94 -4.23 4.32
CA ALA A 148 4.96 -3.37 3.72
C ALA A 148 5.12 -3.64 2.23
N GLU A 149 5.09 -4.92 1.83
CA GLU A 149 5.31 -5.34 0.45
C GLU A 149 4.47 -6.57 0.09
N VAL A 150 4.09 -6.67 -1.19
CA VAL A 150 3.48 -7.86 -1.79
C VAL A 150 4.14 -8.11 -3.14
N ASN A 151 4.71 -9.29 -3.32
CA ASN A 151 5.37 -9.72 -4.54
C ASN A 151 4.78 -11.06 -4.99
N PRO A 152 4.72 -11.35 -6.30
CA PRO A 152 5.06 -10.46 -7.42
C PRO A 152 4.02 -9.34 -7.61
N GLN A 153 4.39 -8.29 -8.35
CA GLN A 153 3.42 -7.30 -8.84
C GLN A 153 2.73 -7.86 -10.09
N PRO A 154 1.40 -7.67 -10.26
CA PRO A 154 0.72 -8.12 -11.46
C PRO A 154 1.31 -7.52 -12.73
N THR A 155 1.20 -8.26 -13.84
CA THR A 155 1.58 -7.78 -15.18
C THR A 155 0.39 -7.93 -16.12
N THR A 156 0.43 -7.34 -17.31
CA THR A 156 -0.65 -7.48 -18.30
C THR A 156 -0.92 -8.93 -18.70
N ASN A 157 0.07 -9.81 -18.59
CA ASN A 157 0.00 -11.21 -19.00
C ASN A 157 -0.12 -12.20 -17.82
N LYS A 158 0.03 -11.73 -16.58
CA LYS A 158 -0.03 -12.58 -15.38
C LYS A 158 -0.84 -11.89 -14.29
N ASP A 159 -1.93 -12.53 -13.90
CA ASP A 159 -2.87 -12.04 -12.90
C ASP A 159 -2.74 -12.80 -11.57
N TYR A 160 -3.68 -12.55 -10.66
CA TYR A 160 -3.79 -13.23 -9.37
C TYR A 160 -3.69 -14.77 -9.46
N LYS A 161 -4.34 -15.38 -10.45
CA LYS A 161 -4.41 -16.84 -10.60
C LYS A 161 -3.05 -17.41 -10.99
N ASP A 162 -2.30 -16.69 -11.82
CA ASP A 162 -0.95 -17.08 -12.25
C ASP A 162 0.07 -16.97 -11.11
N HIS A 163 -0.22 -16.17 -10.10
CA HIS A 163 0.66 -15.92 -8.95
C HIS A 163 0.30 -16.71 -7.70
N LYS A 164 -0.84 -17.40 -7.70
CA LYS A 164 -1.28 -18.21 -6.56
C LYS A 164 -0.22 -19.25 -6.17
N GLY A 165 0.13 -19.32 -4.89
CA GLY A 165 1.17 -20.18 -4.36
C GLY A 165 2.59 -19.61 -4.48
N ASN A 166 2.79 -18.52 -5.24
CA ASN A 166 4.09 -17.92 -5.50
C ASN A 166 4.24 -16.53 -4.86
N TYR A 167 3.30 -16.12 -4.00
CA TYR A 167 3.36 -14.84 -3.33
C TYR A 167 4.44 -14.79 -2.25
N ARG A 168 5.02 -13.61 -2.05
CA ARG A 168 5.89 -13.25 -0.94
C ARG A 168 5.44 -11.90 -0.39
N ILE A 169 5.26 -11.81 0.91
CA ILE A 169 4.91 -10.55 1.58
C ILE A 169 6.05 -10.06 2.47
N GLY A 170 6.15 -8.75 2.61
CA GLY A 170 6.89 -8.07 3.67
C GLY A 170 5.92 -7.57 4.73
N LEU A 171 6.12 -7.96 5.99
CA LEU A 171 5.34 -7.51 7.14
C LEU A 171 6.19 -6.65 8.04
N ASN A 172 5.71 -5.45 8.34
CA ASN A 172 6.26 -4.60 9.37
C ASN A 172 5.51 -4.82 10.67
N ILE A 173 6.25 -5.05 11.76
CA ILE A 173 5.72 -5.37 13.08
C ILE A 173 6.25 -4.35 14.07
N THR A 174 5.35 -3.55 14.63
CA THR A 174 5.69 -2.52 15.61
C THR A 174 5.02 -2.82 16.94
N ARG A 175 5.72 -2.56 18.04
CA ARG A 175 5.11 -2.66 19.37
C ARG A 175 4.14 -1.49 19.55
N LYS A 176 2.89 -1.77 19.92
CA LYS A 176 1.96 -0.73 20.32
C LYS A 176 2.32 -0.29 21.73
N SER A 177 2.89 0.91 21.88
CA SER A 177 3.11 1.50 23.19
C SER A 177 1.77 1.68 23.89
N ALA A 178 1.64 1.19 25.13
CA ALA A 178 0.49 1.46 25.97
C ALA A 178 0.52 2.94 26.38
N GLY A 179 -0.02 3.83 25.54
CA GLY A 179 0.00 5.27 25.82
C GLY A 179 -0.20 6.17 24.60
N SER A 180 -1.34 6.06 23.91
CA SER A 180 -1.88 7.16 23.10
C SER A 180 -3.40 7.03 22.92
N ASP A 181 -4.10 6.67 23.99
CA ASP A 181 -5.55 6.93 24.12
C ASP A 181 -5.72 8.01 25.19
N HIS A 182 -5.29 9.24 24.88
CA HIS A 182 -5.71 10.41 25.63
C HIS A 182 -6.89 11.04 24.87
N GLN A 183 -7.96 10.27 24.66
CA GLN A 183 -9.23 10.84 24.25
C GLN A 183 -9.88 11.43 25.51
N THR A 184 -9.58 12.71 25.77
CA THR A 184 -10.29 13.51 26.75
C THR A 184 -11.74 13.62 26.29
N THR A 185 -12.61 12.73 26.79
CA THR A 185 -14.05 12.93 26.77
C THR A 185 -14.36 14.10 27.70
N LYS A 186 -14.52 15.28 27.12
CA LYS A 186 -15.07 16.44 27.81
C LYS A 186 -16.57 16.19 27.99
N ARG A 187 -17.01 16.09 29.25
CA ARG A 187 -18.43 16.10 29.64
C ARG A 187 -19.04 17.47 29.41
#